data_AF-A0A4Q3CRR6-F1
#
_entry.id   AF-A0A4Q3CRR6-F1
#
_cell.length_a   1.000
_cell.length_b   1.000
_cell.length_c   1.000
_cell.angle_alpha   90.00
_cell.angle_beta   90.00
_cell.angle_gamma   90.00
#
_symmetry.space_group_name_H-M   'P 1'
#
loop_
_entity.id
_entity.type
_entity.pdbx_description
1 polymer ?
#
loop_
_entity_poly.entity_id
_entity_poly.type
_entity_poly.pdbx_seq_one_letter_code
_entity_poly.pdbx_strand_id
1 'polypeptide(L)'
;MKPTLLILAAGMASRYGSMKQVDGFGPNGETIIDYSIYDAIKAGFGKISFIIREEFAEAFKAKFEPKLQGRIETDYVFQSFDLKPFGID
;
A
#
# COMPACT_ATOMS: atom_id res chain seq x y z
N MET A 1 -7.20 -4.48 -21.74
CA MET A 1 -7.10 -3.58 -20.58
C MET A 1 -6.74 -4.42 -19.37
N LYS A 2 -5.72 -4.05 -18.57
CA LYS A 2 -5.39 -4.75 -17.31
C LYS A 2 -6.03 -4.01 -16.13
N PRO A 3 -6.58 -4.71 -15.12
CA PRO A 3 -7.16 -4.05 -13.95
C PRO A 3 -6.09 -3.46 -13.03
N THR A 4 -6.51 -2.53 -12.17
CA THR A 4 -5.69 -1.91 -11.11
C THR A 4 -6.09 -2.46 -9.76
N LEU A 5 -5.11 -2.88 -8.95
CA LEU A 5 -5.32 -3.27 -7.56
C LEU A 5 -5.21 -2.02 -6.69
N LEU A 6 -6.26 -1.74 -5.92
CA LEU A 6 -6.26 -0.65 -4.94
C LEU A 6 -5.98 -1.22 -3.55
N ILE A 7 -4.90 -0.76 -2.91
CA ILE A 7 -4.50 -1.21 -1.57
C ILE A 7 -4.82 -0.10 -0.56
N LEU A 8 -5.72 -0.39 0.38
CA LEU A 8 -6.13 0.52 1.45
C LEU A 8 -5.18 0.39 2.65
N ALA A 9 -4.18 1.26 2.72
CA ALA A 9 -3.08 1.22 3.69
C ALA A 9 -2.95 2.50 4.54
N ALA A 10 -3.96 3.38 4.52
CA ALA A 10 -4.00 4.61 5.31
C ALA A 10 -4.51 4.42 6.76
N GLY A 11 -4.96 3.21 7.09
CA GLY A 11 -5.42 2.85 8.42
C GLY A 11 -4.26 2.74 9.42
N MET A 12 -4.42 3.35 10.60
CA MET A 12 -3.46 3.18 11.70
C MET A 12 -3.67 1.81 12.36
N ALA A 13 -2.60 1.07 12.61
CA ALA A 13 -2.62 -0.05 13.56
C ALA A 13 -2.61 0.47 15.02
N SER A 14 -3.46 1.45 15.31
CA SER A 14 -3.60 2.14 16.60
C SER A 14 -4.04 1.21 17.73
N ARG A 15 -4.75 0.12 17.41
CA ARG A 15 -5.07 -0.94 18.37
C ARG A 15 -3.84 -1.67 18.91
N TYR A 16 -2.67 -1.52 18.28
CA TYR A 16 -1.44 -2.23 18.63
C TYR A 16 -0.18 -1.34 18.75
N GLY A 17 -0.30 -0.02 18.64
CA GLY A 17 0.80 0.92 18.94
C GLY A 17 1.97 0.96 17.96
N SER A 18 1.89 0.28 16.80
CA SER A 18 2.96 0.27 15.77
C SER A 18 2.39 0.11 14.37
N MET A 19 3.18 0.36 13.32
CA MET A 19 2.81 0.21 11.91
C MET A 19 2.72 -1.29 11.52
N LYS A 20 1.69 -2.02 11.97
CA LYS A 20 1.52 -3.48 11.72
C LYS A 20 1.25 -3.93 10.26
N GLN A 21 1.38 -3.06 9.27
CA GLN A 21 1.30 -3.48 7.86
C GLN A 21 2.66 -3.89 7.25
N VAL A 22 3.76 -3.69 7.98
CA VAL A 22 5.13 -4.03 7.56
C VAL A 22 5.79 -5.15 8.35
N ASP A 23 5.08 -5.75 9.31
CA ASP A 23 5.56 -6.92 10.03
C ASP A 23 5.62 -8.13 9.09
N GLY A 24 6.78 -8.79 9.06
CA GLY A 24 6.98 -10.02 8.31
C GLY A 24 6.17 -11.16 8.90
N PHE A 25 5.28 -11.73 8.09
CA PHE A 25 4.46 -12.90 8.40
C PHE A 25 4.99 -14.17 7.72
N GLY A 26 5.55 -14.02 6.52
CA GLY A 26 6.07 -15.14 5.72
C GLY A 26 7.42 -15.69 6.23
N PRO A 27 7.83 -16.86 5.73
CA PRO A 27 9.06 -17.54 6.15
C PRO A 27 10.34 -16.73 5.90
N ASN A 28 10.31 -15.73 5.00
CA ASN A 28 11.43 -14.83 4.74
C ASN A 28 11.11 -13.37 5.09
N GLY A 29 10.11 -13.14 5.95
CA GLY A 29 9.71 -11.80 6.37
C GLY A 29 8.80 -11.06 5.39
N GLU A 30 8.13 -11.79 4.49
CA GLU A 30 7.10 -11.23 3.61
C GLU A 30 5.91 -10.73 4.42
N THR A 31 5.38 -9.57 4.05
CA THR A 31 4.15 -9.00 4.61
C THR A 31 2.92 -9.61 3.92
N ILE A 32 1.74 -9.48 4.52
CA ILE A 32 0.48 -9.86 3.84
C ILE A 32 0.29 -9.07 2.53
N ILE A 33 0.77 -7.82 2.48
CA ILE A 33 0.75 -6.98 1.29
C ILE A 33 1.60 -7.61 0.18
N ASP A 34 2.79 -8.15 0.50
CA ASP A 34 3.67 -8.80 -0.50
C ASP A 34 2.94 -9.98 -1.19
N TYR A 35 2.23 -10.82 -0.44
CA TYR A 35 1.45 -11.93 -1.01
C TYR A 35 0.30 -11.45 -1.89
N SER A 36 -0.44 -10.43 -1.44
CA SER A 36 -1.55 -9.85 -2.20
C SER A 36 -1.08 -9.29 -3.55
N ILE A 37 0.08 -8.64 -3.57
CA ILE A 37 0.70 -8.10 -4.79
C ILE A 37 1.16 -9.23 -5.70
N TYR A 38 1.79 -10.26 -5.15
CA TYR A 38 2.24 -11.43 -5.91
C TYR A 38 1.08 -12.11 -6.64
N ASP A 39 -0.04 -12.34 -5.95
CA ASP A 39 -1.22 -12.96 -6.54
C ASP A 39 -1.89 -12.04 -7.57
N ALA A 40 -1.92 -10.73 -7.34
CA ALA A 40 -2.46 -9.77 -8.31
C ALA A 40 -1.65 -9.73 -9.60
N ILE A 41 -0.32 -9.75 -9.53
CA ILE A 41 0.55 -9.84 -10.72
C ILE A 41 0.24 -11.14 -11.49
N LYS A 42 0.12 -12.27 -10.79
CA LYS A 42 -0.24 -13.56 -11.40
C LYS A 42 -1.64 -13.57 -12.01
N ALA A 43 -2.60 -12.87 -11.41
CA ALA A 43 -3.96 -12.72 -11.90
C ALA A 43 -4.07 -11.75 -13.10
N GLY A 44 -2.97 -11.10 -13.50
CA GLY A 44 -2.93 -10.24 -14.69
C GLY A 44 -3.22 -8.76 -14.43
N PHE A 45 -3.17 -8.31 -13.16
CA PHE A 45 -3.24 -6.88 -12.84
C PHE A 45 -2.05 -6.14 -13.46
N GLY A 46 -2.31 -4.91 -13.93
CA GLY A 46 -1.30 -4.08 -14.61
C GLY A 46 -0.68 -3.02 -13.72
N LYS A 47 -1.38 -2.66 -12.64
CA LYS A 47 -1.05 -1.53 -11.79
C LYS A 47 -1.49 -1.78 -10.35
N ILE A 48 -0.77 -1.20 -9.41
CA ILE A 48 -1.14 -1.12 -7.99
C ILE A 48 -1.19 0.36 -7.60
N SER A 49 -2.25 0.74 -6.89
CA SER A 49 -2.39 2.07 -6.31
C SER A 49 -2.50 1.96 -4.80
N PHE A 50 -1.57 2.60 -4.08
CA PHE A 50 -1.51 2.58 -2.64
C PHE A 50 -2.21 3.81 -2.05
N ILE A 51 -3.30 3.61 -1.31
CA ILE A 51 -3.91 4.68 -0.52
C ILE A 51 -3.28 4.67 0.86
N ILE A 52 -2.49 5.69 1.18
CA ILE A 52 -1.71 5.80 2.42
C ILE A 52 -1.87 7.18 3.05
N ARG A 53 -1.35 7.36 4.27
CA ARG A 53 -1.12 8.71 4.81
C ARG A 53 0.17 9.27 4.24
N GLU A 54 0.17 10.55 3.93
CA GLU A 54 1.32 11.24 3.34
C GLU A 54 2.57 11.16 4.23
N GLU A 55 2.42 11.29 5.55
CA GLU A 55 3.51 11.17 6.52
C GLU A 55 4.23 9.81 6.51
N PHE A 56 3.63 8.77 5.94
CA PHE A 56 4.23 7.44 5.81
C PHE A 56 4.73 7.12 4.40
N ALA A 57 4.62 8.05 3.45
CA ALA A 57 4.95 7.83 2.05
C ALA A 57 6.38 7.33 1.84
N GLU A 58 7.36 8.01 2.44
CA GLU A 58 8.78 7.66 2.26
C GLU A 58 9.11 6.28 2.83
N ALA A 59 8.57 5.94 4.00
CA ALA A 59 8.74 4.61 4.59
C ALA A 59 8.10 3.50 3.72
N PHE A 60 6.92 3.76 3.17
CA PHE A 60 6.23 2.84 2.28
C PHE A 60 7.00 2.62 0.99
N LYS A 61 7.46 3.70 0.34
CA LYS A 61 8.25 3.66 -0.88
C LYS A 61 9.54 2.87 -0.67
N ALA A 62 10.30 3.21 0.37
CA ALA A 62 11.55 2.50 0.70
C ALA A 62 11.35 0.99 0.91
N LYS A 63 10.20 0.56 1.43
CA LYS A 63 9.88 -0.85 1.67
C LYS A 63 9.44 -1.59 0.40
N PHE A 64 8.62 -0.96 -0.45
CA PHE A 64 7.92 -1.64 -1.55
C PHE A 64 8.49 -1.34 -2.95
N GLU A 65 8.93 -0.11 -3.24
CA GLU A 65 9.41 0.25 -4.59
C GLU A 65 10.55 -0.67 -5.08
N PRO A 66 11.59 -0.99 -4.27
CA PRO A 66 12.66 -1.88 -4.71
C PRO A 66 12.18 -3.29 -5.09
N LYS A 67 11.09 -3.76 -4.45
CA LYS A 67 10.52 -5.09 -4.70
C LYS A 67 9.66 -5.12 -5.97
N LEU A 68 9.06 -3.98 -6.34
CA LEU A 68 8.06 -3.87 -7.41
C LEU A 68 8.63 -3.28 -8.70
N GLN A 69 9.80 -2.64 -8.63
CA GLN A 69 10.47 -2.06 -9.78
C GLN A 69 10.61 -3.06 -10.93
N GLY A 70 10.11 -2.68 -12.11
CA GLY A 70 10.12 -3.51 -13.31
C GLY A 70 9.15 -4.70 -13.31
N ARG A 71 8.37 -4.91 -12.24
CA ARG A 71 7.39 -5.99 -12.14
C ARG A 71 5.96 -5.53 -12.40
N ILE A 72 5.58 -4.35 -11.91
CA ILE A 72 4.24 -3.78 -12.04
C ILE A 72 4.29 -2.25 -11.90
N GLU A 73 3.36 -1.54 -12.53
CA GLU A 73 3.22 -0.10 -12.33
C GLU A 73 2.69 0.20 -10.92
N THR A 74 3.23 1.23 -10.26
CA THR A 74 2.82 1.63 -8.91
C THR A 74 2.58 3.14 -8.83
N ASP A 75 1.53 3.57 -8.13
CA ASP A 75 1.36 4.96 -7.70
C ASP A 75 0.83 5.05 -6.26
N TYR A 76 0.83 6.28 -5.74
CA TYR A 76 0.48 6.60 -4.36
C TYR A 76 -0.59 7.68 -4.34
N VAL A 77 -1.61 7.45 -3.53
CA VAL A 77 -2.71 8.37 -3.27
C VAL A 77 -2.76 8.63 -1.77
N PHE A 78 -2.96 9.90 -1.40
CA PHE A 78 -2.92 10.30 0.00
C PHE A 78 -4.32 10.48 0.57
N GLN A 79 -4.60 9.81 1.69
CA GLN A 79 -5.81 9.99 2.46
C GLN A 79 -5.54 10.89 3.67
N SER A 80 -6.34 11.95 3.80
CA SER A 80 -6.36 12.86 4.94
C SER A 80 -7.71 12.76 5.67
N PHE A 81 -7.71 13.09 6.97
CA PHE A 81 -8.93 13.34 7.73
C PHE A 81 -9.47 14.77 7.53
N ASP A 82 -8.69 15.65 6.91
CA ASP A 82 -9.17 16.97 6.54
C ASP A 82 -10.19 16.86 5.40
N LEU A 83 -11.46 16.97 5.76
CA LEU A 83 -12.58 16.93 4.81
C LEU A 83 -13.04 18.32 4.38
N LYS A 84 -12.43 19.39 4.91
CA LYS A 84 -12.77 20.79 4.56
C LYS A 84 -12.67 21.08 3.06
N PRO A 85 -11.70 20.54 2.30
CA PRO A 85 -11.66 20.72 0.85
C PRO A 85 -12.91 20.21 0.12
N PHE A 86 -13.66 19.31 0.75
CA PHE A 86 -14.91 18.75 0.24
C PHE A 86 -16.15 19.41 0.84
N GLY A 87 -16.00 20.50 1.61
CA GLY A 87 -17.09 21.22 2.25
C GLY A 87 -17.73 20.48 3.42
N ILE A 88 -17.00 19.58 4.07
CA ILE A 88 -17.45 18.83 5.25
C ILE A 88 -16.60 19.28 6.45
N ASP A 89 -17.26 19.83 7.47
CA ASP A 89 -16.66 20.23 8.75
C ASP A 89 -16.42 19.05 9.70
#